data_AF-A0A7S0N905-F1
#
_entry.id   AF-A0A7S0N905-F1
#
_cell.length_a   1.000
_cell.length_b   1.000
_cell.length_c   1.000
_cell.angle_alpha   90.00
_cell.angle_beta   90.00
_cell.angle_gamma   90.00
#
_symmetry.space_group_name_H-M   'P 1'
#
loop_
_entity.id
_entity.type
_entity.pdbx_description
1 polymer ?
#
loop_
_entity_poly.entity_id
_entity_poly.type
_entity_poly.pdbx_seq_one_letter_code
_entity_poly.pdbx_strand_id
1 'polypeptide(L)'
;GGLLSSYHRTGGKEKGLLRLAVQLADNLMYAFNTTSKVATGYIVVPRDPELANTTQTEGKAVLAEVGTFIMEFGTLARDTGVRAYEASAMRFMQVARAMGAMDGTYCSELDIIRVKCNNQHRTFGGPS
;
A
#
# COMPACT_ATOMS: atom_id res chain seq x y z
N GLY A 1 -8.04 5.13 -6.25
CA GLY A 1 -8.20 6.02 -7.40
C GLY A 1 -9.59 6.64 -7.53
N GLY A 2 -10.59 5.86 -7.96
CA GLY A 2 -11.87 6.39 -8.49
C GLY A 2 -12.68 7.33 -7.59
N LEU A 3 -12.69 7.11 -6.26
CA LEU A 3 -13.39 7.99 -5.32
C LEU A 3 -12.73 9.38 -5.24
N LEU A 4 -11.39 9.43 -5.19
CA LEU A 4 -10.63 10.68 -5.14
C LEU A 4 -10.76 11.47 -6.44
N SER A 5 -10.66 10.80 -7.60
CA SER A 5 -10.86 11.47 -8.90
C SER A 5 -12.26 12.07 -9.04
N SER A 6 -13.28 11.37 -8.52
CA SER A 6 -14.65 11.87 -8.50
C SER A 6 -14.82 13.06 -7.55
N TYR A 7 -14.21 12.99 -6.36
CA TYR A 7 -14.18 14.11 -5.41
C TYR A 7 -13.56 15.38 -6.03
N HIS A 8 -12.40 15.25 -6.66
CA HIS A 8 -11.74 16.37 -7.35
C HIS A 8 -12.54 16.89 -8.55
N ARG A 9 -13.18 16.01 -9.33
CA ARG A 9 -14.06 16.42 -10.44
C ARG A 9 -15.23 17.28 -9.98
N THR A 10 -15.74 17.07 -8.77
CA THR A 10 -16.81 17.91 -8.18
C THR A 10 -16.30 19.24 -7.62
N GLY A 11 -15.00 19.54 -7.73
CA GLY A 11 -14.38 20.69 -7.10
C GLY A 11 -14.36 20.60 -5.57
N GLY A 12 -14.34 19.39 -5.02
CA GLY A 12 -14.33 19.15 -3.58
C GLY A 12 -15.67 19.38 -2.87
N LYS A 13 -16.76 19.58 -3.62
CA LYS A 13 -18.10 19.86 -3.08
C LYS A 13 -18.75 18.62 -2.47
N GLU A 14 -18.53 17.46 -3.08
CA GLU A 14 -19.09 16.19 -2.61
C GLU A 14 -18.23 15.55 -1.51
N LYS A 15 -18.28 16.12 -0.31
CA LYS A 15 -17.52 15.62 0.86
C LYS A 15 -17.83 14.16 1.23
N GLY A 16 -18.98 13.62 0.79
CA GLY A 16 -19.31 12.21 0.92
C GLY A 16 -18.29 11.29 0.24
N LEU A 17 -17.77 11.68 -0.93
CA LEU A 17 -16.78 10.91 -1.69
C LEU A 17 -15.44 10.86 -0.96
N LEU A 18 -14.99 12.00 -0.42
CA LEU A 18 -13.77 12.05 0.38
C LEU A 18 -13.88 11.19 1.63
N ARG A 19 -15.02 11.25 2.34
CA ARG A 19 -15.26 10.42 3.52
C ARG A 19 -15.22 8.92 3.22
N LEU A 20 -15.80 8.49 2.09
CA LEU A 20 -15.72 7.09 1.66
C LEU A 20 -14.28 6.69 1.29
N ALA A 21 -13.53 7.59 0.64
CA ALA A 21 -12.12 7.35 0.34
C ALA A 21 -11.29 7.19 1.61
N VAL A 22 -11.54 8.02 2.63
CA VAL A 22 -10.93 7.91 3.97
C VAL A 22 -11.26 6.57 4.62
N GLN A 23 -12.55 6.20 4.69
CA GLN A 23 -12.97 4.92 5.28
C GLN A 23 -12.32 3.72 4.60
N LEU A 24 -12.22 3.74 3.27
CA LEU A 24 -11.54 2.69 2.53
C LEU A 24 -10.04 2.66 2.84
N ALA A 25 -9.38 3.81 2.89
CA ALA A 25 -7.96 3.90 3.20
C ALA A 25 -7.65 3.45 4.62
N ASP A 26 -8.50 3.79 5.60
CA ASP A 26 -8.37 3.34 6.99
C ASP A 26 -8.42 1.81 7.08
N ASN A 27 -9.30 1.17 6.31
CA ASN A 27 -9.33 -0.30 6.23
C ASN A 27 -8.07 -0.85 5.54
N LEU A 28 -7.57 -0.19 4.50
CA LEU A 28 -6.33 -0.61 3.82
C LEU A 28 -5.08 -0.40 4.67
N MET A 29 -5.10 0.49 5.66
CA MET A 29 -3.98 0.69 6.60
C MET A 29 -3.66 -0.59 7.40
N TYR A 30 -4.62 -1.51 7.58
CA TYR A 30 -4.37 -2.81 8.19
C TYR A 30 -3.41 -3.69 7.37
N ALA A 31 -3.26 -3.45 6.06
CA ALA A 31 -2.29 -4.18 5.22
C ALA A 31 -0.86 -3.91 5.67
N PHE A 32 -0.61 -2.73 6.23
CA PHE A 32 0.71 -2.28 6.69
C PHE A 32 1.02 -2.75 8.11
N ASN A 33 0.12 -3.48 8.77
CA ASN A 33 0.37 -4.06 10.09
C ASN A 33 1.22 -5.34 9.98
N THR A 34 2.44 -5.16 9.44
CA THR A 34 3.48 -6.17 9.30
C THR A 34 4.73 -5.72 10.06
N THR A 35 5.63 -6.65 10.30
CA THR A 35 6.92 -6.41 10.95
C THR A 35 7.79 -5.43 10.14
N SER A 36 7.78 -5.54 8.81
CA SER A 36 8.54 -4.64 7.91
C SER A 36 7.82 -3.32 7.61
N LYS A 37 6.54 -3.21 7.99
CA LYS A 37 5.61 -2.12 7.64
C LYS A 37 5.38 -1.99 6.13
N VAL A 38 5.63 -3.06 5.39
CA VAL A 38 5.28 -3.20 3.98
C VAL A 38 3.90 -3.84 3.88
N ALA A 39 3.05 -3.35 2.97
CA ALA A 39 1.70 -3.88 2.81
C ALA A 39 1.70 -5.35 2.36
N THR A 40 0.76 -6.13 2.89
CA THR A 40 0.42 -7.47 2.38
C THR A 40 -0.40 -7.36 1.08
N GLY A 41 -0.33 -8.37 0.21
CA GLY A 41 -1.12 -8.40 -1.04
C GLY A 41 -2.62 -8.60 -0.84
N TYR A 42 -3.03 -9.09 0.34
CA TYR A 42 -4.42 -9.19 0.74
C TYR A 42 -4.59 -8.76 2.20
N ILE A 43 -5.80 -8.33 2.54
CA ILE A 43 -6.19 -8.08 3.93
C ILE A 43 -7.49 -8.77 4.27
N VAL A 44 -7.59 -9.24 5.51
CA VAL A 44 -8.87 -9.50 6.16
C VAL A 44 -9.17 -8.27 7.01
N VAL A 45 -10.19 -7.49 6.63
CA VAL A 45 -10.64 -6.36 7.44
C VAL A 45 -11.25 -6.93 8.73
N PRO A 46 -10.66 -6.65 9.91
CA PRO A 46 -11.17 -7.17 11.17
C PRO A 46 -12.59 -6.64 11.41
N ARG A 47 -13.52 -7.52 11.77
CA ARG A 47 -14.85 -7.08 12.25
C ARG A 47 -14.80 -6.53 13.68
N ASP A 48 -13.76 -6.93 14.42
CA ASP A 48 -13.49 -6.50 15.78
C ASP A 48 -12.21 -5.66 15.80
N PRO A 49 -12.26 -4.40 16.29
CA PRO A 49 -11.07 -3.56 16.44
C PRO A 49 -9.98 -4.18 17.31
N GLU A 50 -10.30 -5.06 18.26
CA GLU A 50 -9.31 -5.72 19.11
C GLU A 50 -8.46 -6.73 18.33
N LEU A 51 -9.05 -7.37 17.31
CA LEU A 51 -8.36 -8.29 16.41
C LEU A 51 -7.50 -7.58 15.36
N ALA A 52 -7.63 -6.26 15.22
CA ALA A 52 -6.91 -5.48 14.23
C ALA A 52 -5.39 -5.41 14.46
N ASN A 53 -4.97 -5.65 15.70
CA ASN A 53 -3.56 -5.74 16.07
C ASN A 53 -2.95 -7.12 15.81
N THR A 54 -3.75 -8.11 15.41
CA THR A 54 -3.23 -9.44 15.06
C THR A 54 -2.47 -9.30 13.75
N THR A 55 -1.16 -9.55 13.78
CA THR A 55 -0.31 -9.55 12.60
C THR A 55 -0.94 -10.45 11.54
N GLN A 56 -1.29 -9.87 10.39
CA GLN A 56 -1.81 -10.67 9.27
C GLN A 56 -0.73 -11.61 8.77
N THR A 57 -1.13 -12.77 8.23
CA THR A 57 -0.22 -13.79 7.71
C THR A 57 0.81 -13.16 6.76
N GLU A 58 2.01 -12.95 7.26
CA GLU A 58 3.11 -12.35 6.51
C GLU A 58 3.61 -13.36 5.48
N GLY A 59 3.83 -12.94 4.24
CA GLY A 59 4.10 -13.87 3.15
C GLY A 59 4.83 -13.24 1.96
N LYS A 60 4.41 -13.61 0.75
CA LYS A 60 4.88 -12.98 -0.48
C LYS A 60 4.02 -11.76 -0.80
N ALA A 61 4.64 -10.71 -1.31
CA ALA A 61 3.93 -9.59 -1.89
C ALA A 61 4.42 -9.33 -3.33
N VAL A 62 3.50 -8.96 -4.20
CA VAL A 62 3.82 -8.55 -5.57
C VAL A 62 4.28 -7.10 -5.55
N LEU A 63 5.43 -6.84 -6.17
CA LEU A 63 6.03 -5.50 -6.24
C LEU A 63 5.04 -4.45 -6.81
N ALA A 64 4.32 -4.83 -7.87
CA ALA A 64 3.35 -3.98 -8.55
C ALA A 64 2.15 -3.65 -7.66
N GLU A 65 1.66 -4.60 -6.85
CA GLU A 65 0.55 -4.35 -5.94
C GLU A 65 1.00 -3.34 -4.89
N VAL A 66 2.09 -3.62 -4.17
CA VAL A 66 2.55 -2.79 -3.05
C VAL A 66 3.02 -1.40 -3.50
N GLY A 67 3.56 -1.28 -4.72
CA GLY A 67 4.05 -0.01 -5.27
C GLY A 67 2.98 0.92 -5.85
N THR A 68 1.78 0.42 -6.17
CA THR A 68 0.81 1.21 -6.96
C THR A 68 -0.07 2.13 -6.12
N PHE A 69 -0.06 2.04 -4.79
CA PHE A 69 -0.94 2.86 -3.93
C PHE A 69 -0.36 4.22 -3.52
N ILE A 70 0.89 4.53 -3.90
CA ILE A 70 1.60 5.74 -3.47
C ILE A 70 0.85 7.00 -3.92
N MET A 71 0.33 7.03 -5.15
CA MET A 71 -0.40 8.19 -5.67
C MET A 71 -1.72 8.41 -4.93
N GLU A 72 -2.49 7.34 -4.69
CA GLU A 72 -3.75 7.40 -3.94
C GLU A 72 -3.54 7.88 -2.51
N PHE A 73 -2.60 7.27 -1.78
CA PHE A 73 -2.36 7.58 -0.38
C PHE A 73 -1.72 8.96 -0.21
N GLY A 74 -0.82 9.36 -1.13
CA GLY A 74 -0.27 10.71 -1.16
C GLY A 74 -1.33 11.78 -1.46
N THR A 75 -2.26 11.50 -2.38
CA THR A 75 -3.38 12.39 -2.68
C THR A 75 -4.31 12.52 -1.49
N LEU A 76 -4.66 11.39 -0.85
CA LEU A 76 -5.50 11.38 0.33
C LEU A 76 -4.85 12.14 1.50
N ALA A 77 -3.53 12.00 1.70
CA ALA A 77 -2.80 12.74 2.72
C ALA A 77 -2.86 14.26 2.48
N ARG A 78 -2.82 14.71 1.22
CA ARG A 78 -2.97 16.13 0.87
C ARG A 78 -4.39 16.64 1.15
N ASP A 79 -5.41 15.87 0.75
CA ASP A 79 -6.81 16.27 0.91
C ASP A 79 -7.28 16.25 2.37
N THR A 80 -6.71 15.39 3.21
CA THR A 80 -7.11 15.19 4.62
C THR A 80 -6.16 15.82 5.64
N GLY A 81 -4.92 16.10 5.25
CA GLY A 81 -3.83 16.50 6.16
C GLY A 81 -3.21 15.34 6.95
N VAL A 82 -3.71 14.10 6.80
CA VAL A 82 -3.24 12.94 7.55
C VAL A 82 -2.01 12.33 6.87
N ARG A 83 -0.82 12.71 7.37
CA ARG A 83 0.47 12.25 6.82
C ARG A 83 0.73 10.75 6.92
N ALA A 84 0.01 10.05 7.80
CA ALA A 84 0.18 8.61 8.01
C ALA A 84 -0.06 7.81 6.71
N TYR A 85 -1.00 8.23 5.85
CA TYR A 85 -1.25 7.55 4.58
C TYR A 85 -0.02 7.61 3.67
N GLU A 86 0.51 8.80 3.40
CA GLU A 86 1.70 8.98 2.57
C GLU A 86 2.90 8.24 3.17
N ALA A 87 3.11 8.34 4.49
CA ALA A 87 4.22 7.67 5.17
C ALA A 87 4.16 6.14 5.01
N SER A 88 2.98 5.53 5.19
CA SER A 88 2.79 4.08 4.99
C SER A 88 3.06 3.66 3.55
N ALA A 89 2.53 4.38 2.56
CA ALA A 89 2.76 4.04 1.16
C ALA A 89 4.23 4.20 0.75
N MET A 90 4.91 5.22 1.27
CA MET A 90 6.34 5.47 1.00
C MET A 90 7.27 4.45 1.67
N ARG A 91 6.79 3.71 2.68
CA ARG A 91 7.61 2.71 3.37
C ARG A 91 8.15 1.65 2.42
N PHE A 92 7.33 1.21 1.48
CA PHE A 92 7.75 0.26 0.46
C PHE A 92 8.90 0.80 -0.40
N MET A 93 8.87 2.08 -0.80
CA MET A 93 9.95 2.67 -1.59
C MET A 93 11.28 2.73 -0.81
N GLN A 94 11.22 2.99 0.50
CA GLN A 94 12.41 2.97 1.36
C GLN A 94 13.00 1.56 1.42
N VAL A 95 12.13 0.56 1.58
CA VAL A 95 12.50 -0.86 1.59
C VAL A 95 13.08 -1.29 0.24
N ALA A 96 12.43 -0.96 -0.88
CA ALA A 96 12.91 -1.27 -2.22
C ALA A 96 14.30 -0.69 -2.48
N ARG A 97 14.53 0.58 -2.12
CA ARG A 97 15.86 1.21 -2.23
C ARG A 97 16.91 0.51 -1.38
N ALA A 98 16.56 0.11 -0.15
CA ALA A 98 17.48 -0.56 0.76
C ALA A 98 17.87 -1.97 0.29
N MET A 99 16.97 -2.68 -0.41
CA MET A 99 17.30 -3.97 -1.03
C MET A 99 18.31 -3.86 -2.17
N GLY A 100 18.40 -2.68 -2.80
CA GLY A 100 19.24 -2.42 -3.97
C GLY A 100 18.63 -2.97 -5.26
N ALA A 101 18.89 -2.28 -6.37
CA ALA A 101 18.53 -2.78 -7.69
C ALA A 101 19.56 -3.83 -8.12
N MET A 102 19.10 -4.99 -8.58
CA MET A 102 19.96 -5.98 -9.23
C MET A 102 19.98 -5.66 -10.72
N ASP A 103 21.14 -5.27 -11.24
CA ASP A 103 21.35 -4.88 -12.65
C ASP A 103 20.39 -3.76 -13.13
N GLY A 104 20.02 -2.84 -12.23
CA GLY A 104 19.08 -1.74 -12.53
C GLY A 104 17.60 -2.15 -12.53
N THR A 105 17.28 -3.37 -12.10
CA THR A 105 15.90 -3.90 -12.05
C THR A 105 15.51 -4.39 -10.66
N TYR A 106 14.20 -4.48 -10.40
CA TYR A 106 13.63 -5.02 -9.17
C TYR A 106 12.95 -6.37 -9.45
N CYS A 107 12.94 -7.25 -8.44
CA CYS A 107 12.22 -8.52 -8.49
C CYS A 107 10.70 -8.32 -8.49
N SER A 108 9.97 -9.24 -9.12
CA SER A 108 8.50 -9.19 -9.14
C SER A 108 7.86 -9.62 -7.82
N GLU A 109 8.51 -10.49 -7.06
CA GLU A 109 8.03 -10.98 -5.75
C GLU A 109 9.00 -10.64 -4.61
N LEU A 110 8.43 -10.13 -3.53
CA LEU A 110 9.12 -9.78 -2.29
C LEU A 110 8.67 -10.71 -1.16
N ASP A 111 9.62 -11.28 -0.41
CA ASP A 111 9.37 -11.78 0.94
C ASP A 111 9.30 -10.58 1.89
N ILE A 112 8.10 -10.28 2.40
CA ILE A 112 7.87 -9.10 3.25
C ILE A 112 8.38 -9.27 4.69
N ILE A 113 8.66 -10.50 5.14
CA ILE A 113 9.20 -10.77 6.47
C ILE A 113 10.69 -10.46 6.46
N ARG A 114 11.40 -11.03 5.48
CA ARG A 114 12.85 -10.93 5.37
C ARG A 114 13.29 -9.72 4.59
N VAL A 115 12.37 -9.06 3.89
CA VAL A 115 12.64 -7.92 3.00
C VAL A 115 13.69 -8.33 1.96
N LYS A 116 13.41 -9.41 1.25
CA LYS A 116 14.30 -9.98 0.23
C LYS A 116 13.53 -10.43 -1.00
N CYS A 117 14.15 -10.30 -2.16
CA CYS A 117 13.63 -10.91 -3.38
C CYS A 117 13.49 -12.42 -3.21
N ASN A 118 12.30 -12.95 -3.48
CA ASN A 118 12.02 -14.37 -3.33
C ASN A 118 12.44 -15.18 -4.57
N ASN A 119 12.58 -14.49 -5.71
CA ASN A 119 12.97 -15.05 -6.99
C ASN A 119 13.76 -14.03 -7.84
N GLN A 120 14.42 -14.49 -8.90
CA GLN A 120 15.08 -13.64 -9.89
C GLN A 120 14.13 -13.24 -11.05
N HIS A 121 12.83 -13.49 -10.90
CA HIS A 121 11.84 -13.15 -11.93
C HIS A 121 11.64 -11.63 -11.97
N ARG A 122 11.73 -11.07 -13.17
CA ARG A 122 11.73 -9.63 -13.44
C ARG A 122 10.83 -9.39 -14.65
N THR A 123 9.84 -8.52 -14.52
CA THR A 123 8.91 -8.22 -15.60
C THR A 123 8.44 -6.78 -15.50
N PHE A 124 8.16 -6.17 -16.66
CA PHE A 124 7.43 -4.90 -16.76
C PHE A 124 5.92 -5.14 -16.98
N GLY A 125 5.50 -6.39 -17.23
CA GLY A 125 4.11 -6.81 -17.35
C GLY A 125 3.53 -7.33 -16.03
N GLY A 126 2.35 -7.96 -16.09
CA GLY A 126 1.75 -8.60 -14.91
C GLY A 126 2.63 -9.74 -14.36
N PRO A 127 2.60 -10.00 -13.04
CA PRO A 127 3.23 -11.20 -12.48
C PRO A 127 2.41 -12.42 -12.92
N SER A 128 3.01 -13.26 -13.76
CA SER A 128 2.46 -14.53 -14.24
C SER A 128 3.35 -15.68 -13.83
#